data_AF-A0A934DVF9-F1
#
_entry.id   AF-A0A934DVF9-F1
#
_cell.length_a   1.000
_cell.length_b   1.000
_cell.length_c   1.000
_cell.angle_alpha   90.00
_cell.angle_beta   90.00
_cell.angle_gamma   90.00
#
_symmetry.space_group_name_H-M   'P 1'
#
loop_
_entity.id
_entity.type
_entity.pdbx_description
1 polymer ?
#
loop_
_entity_poly.entity_id
_entity_poly.type
_entity_poly.pdbx_seq_one_letter_code
_entity_poly.pdbx_strand_id
1 'polypeptide(L)'
;MAQDQRGVPSGLPASLAPPSAPAMAQAEPPAVSFPRAASHASTLAEVTAGHAALRSGRLGEALEAYARAREADPLSLEAHLFMGIGFHLAGQPENATACLRSALFLDPDLWPAELYLALSLENLGQAEDACRHWVRALEGRASPLPSQTRGSPLEDFEEWKADRLRRHAGPRGSVADAASSSP
;
A
#
# COMPACT_ATOMS: atom_id res chain seq x y z
N MET A 1 70.91 -7.88 -60.44
CA MET A 1 71.96 -7.82 -59.40
C MET A 1 71.26 -7.76 -58.07
N ALA A 2 71.51 -8.55 -57.03
CA ALA A 2 72.41 -9.67 -56.78
C ALA A 2 71.80 -10.49 -55.62
N GLN A 3 72.17 -11.77 -55.56
CA GLN A 3 71.91 -12.71 -54.47
C GLN A 3 72.61 -12.28 -53.15
N ASP A 4 72.13 -12.78 -52.01
CA ASP A 4 72.89 -13.35 -50.85
C ASP A 4 71.90 -13.44 -49.66
N GLN A 5 71.29 -14.59 -49.32
CA GLN A 5 71.82 -15.72 -48.54
C GLN A 5 72.53 -15.36 -47.22
N ARG A 6 72.46 -16.33 -46.28
CA ARG A 6 72.89 -16.34 -44.87
C ARG A 6 71.78 -15.90 -43.92
N GLY A 7 71.40 -16.64 -42.89
CA GLY A 7 71.98 -17.81 -42.24
C GLY A 7 71.43 -17.82 -40.81
N VAL A 8 70.99 -19.00 -40.37
CA VAL A 8 70.45 -19.39 -39.04
C VAL A 8 71.30 -18.82 -37.87
N PRO A 9 70.77 -18.64 -36.63
CA PRO A 9 70.46 -19.80 -35.79
C PRO A 9 69.32 -19.68 -34.76
N SER A 10 68.78 -20.85 -34.44
CA SER A 10 67.98 -21.20 -33.28
C SER A 10 68.65 -20.82 -31.95
N GLY A 11 67.86 -20.30 -31.00
CA GLY A 11 68.27 -20.14 -29.61
C GLY A 11 67.13 -19.56 -28.75
N LEU A 12 66.54 -20.40 -27.89
CA LEU A 12 65.62 -19.99 -26.81
C LEU A 12 66.34 -19.04 -25.83
N PRO A 13 65.59 -18.18 -25.09
CA PRO A 13 65.28 -18.60 -23.72
C PRO A 13 63.89 -18.22 -23.20
N ALA A 14 63.40 -19.14 -22.35
CA ALA A 14 62.73 -18.94 -21.06
C ALA A 14 61.84 -17.71 -20.80
N SER A 15 60.59 -18.04 -20.41
CA SER A 15 59.93 -17.62 -19.18
C SER A 15 59.79 -16.11 -18.91
N LEU A 16 58.59 -15.61 -19.15
CA LEU A 16 57.95 -14.59 -18.32
C LEU A 16 56.43 -14.83 -18.35
N ALA A 17 55.92 -15.46 -17.30
CA ALA A 17 54.49 -15.46 -17.01
C ALA A 17 54.04 -14.00 -16.73
N PRO A 18 52.87 -13.56 -17.23
CA PRO A 18 52.36 -12.24 -16.88
C PRO A 18 51.96 -12.20 -15.39
N PRO A 19 52.10 -11.05 -14.72
CA PRO A 19 51.76 -10.92 -13.30
C PRO A 19 50.26 -11.10 -13.06
N SER A 20 49.92 -11.85 -12.01
CA SER A 20 48.55 -12.02 -11.52
C SER A 20 47.91 -10.66 -11.23
N ALA A 21 46.80 -10.37 -11.93
CA ALA A 21 45.96 -9.23 -11.63
C ALA A 21 45.38 -9.34 -10.20
N PRO A 22 45.26 -8.23 -9.45
CA PRO A 22 44.63 -8.25 -8.14
C PRO A 22 43.15 -8.63 -8.31
N ALA A 23 42.69 -9.55 -7.45
CA ALA A 23 41.31 -9.99 -7.39
C ALA A 23 40.41 -8.76 -7.14
N MET A 24 39.74 -8.30 -8.19
CA MET A 24 38.64 -7.35 -8.04
C MET A 24 37.55 -8.05 -7.25
N ALA A 25 37.38 -7.58 -6.01
CA ALA A 25 36.27 -7.93 -5.16
C ALA A 25 34.98 -7.84 -5.98
N GLN A 26 34.34 -8.98 -6.17
CA GLN A 26 32.95 -9.04 -6.61
C GLN A 26 32.14 -8.37 -5.51
N ALA A 27 31.94 -7.06 -5.62
CA ALA A 27 30.88 -6.39 -4.89
C ALA A 27 29.59 -6.94 -5.50
N GLU A 28 29.02 -7.96 -4.85
CA GLU A 28 27.64 -8.34 -5.14
C GLU A 28 26.79 -7.06 -5.04
N PRO A 29 25.90 -6.79 -6.01
CA PRO A 29 24.91 -5.74 -5.82
C PRO A 29 24.20 -6.03 -4.49
N PRO A 30 23.95 -5.03 -3.62
CA PRO A 30 23.23 -5.28 -2.38
C PRO A 30 21.98 -6.04 -2.76
N ALA A 31 21.78 -7.22 -2.15
CA ALA A 31 20.63 -8.05 -2.42
C ALA A 31 19.39 -7.22 -2.17
N VAL A 32 18.84 -6.64 -3.23
CA VAL A 32 17.53 -6.01 -3.20
C VAL A 32 16.59 -7.19 -3.16
N SER A 33 16.42 -7.71 -1.95
CA SER A 33 15.45 -8.73 -1.64
C SER A 33 14.09 -8.08 -1.84
N PHE A 34 13.55 -8.18 -3.05
CA PHE A 34 12.14 -7.93 -3.25
C PHE A 34 11.42 -8.90 -2.32
N PRO A 35 10.57 -8.42 -1.38
CA PRO A 35 9.82 -9.32 -0.53
C PRO A 35 9.12 -10.32 -1.44
N ARG A 36 9.38 -11.61 -1.20
CA ARG A 36 8.77 -12.71 -1.95
C ARG A 36 7.28 -12.45 -1.92
N ALA A 37 6.68 -12.15 -3.07
CA ALA A 37 5.26 -11.79 -3.19
C ALA A 37 4.46 -12.73 -2.31
N ALA A 38 4.10 -12.25 -1.12
CA ALA A 38 3.39 -13.07 -0.18
C ALA A 38 2.02 -13.27 -0.81
N SER A 39 1.47 -14.47 -0.73
CA SER A 39 0.18 -14.74 -1.34
C SER A 39 -0.86 -13.74 -0.81
N HIS A 40 -1.86 -13.36 -1.61
CA HIS A 40 -2.99 -12.54 -1.13
C HIS A 40 -3.61 -13.07 0.17
N ALA A 41 -3.53 -14.38 0.41
CA ALA A 41 -3.93 -15.02 1.67
C ALA A 41 -3.09 -14.55 2.88
N SER A 42 -1.79 -14.32 2.71
CA SER A 42 -0.92 -13.76 3.75
C SER A 42 -1.28 -12.31 4.05
N THR A 43 -1.61 -11.50 3.04
CA THR A 43 -2.07 -10.11 3.22
C THR A 43 -3.37 -10.06 4.03
N LEU A 44 -4.35 -10.89 3.67
CA LEU A 44 -5.64 -10.95 4.38
C LEU A 44 -5.46 -11.40 5.83
N ALA A 45 -4.58 -12.37 6.10
CA ALA A 45 -4.28 -12.82 7.46
C ALA A 45 -3.70 -11.69 8.32
N GLU A 46 -2.76 -10.91 7.79
CA GLU A 46 -2.18 -9.77 8.50
C GLU A 46 -3.19 -8.64 8.72
N VAL A 47 -4.03 -8.32 7.73
CA VAL A 47 -5.09 -7.32 7.86
C VAL A 47 -6.11 -7.72 8.93
N THR A 48 -6.55 -8.98 8.93
CA THR A 48 -7.49 -9.49 9.94
C THR A 48 -6.91 -9.49 11.35
N ALA A 49 -5.62 -9.82 11.50
CA ALA A 49 -4.90 -9.67 12.76
C ALA A 49 -4.85 -8.20 13.21
N GLY A 50 -4.54 -7.28 12.29
CA GLY A 50 -4.55 -5.84 12.54
C GLY A 50 -5.92 -5.34 13.03
N HIS A 51 -7.01 -5.77 12.38
CA HIS A 51 -8.37 -5.41 12.81
C HIS A 51 -8.67 -5.92 14.23
N ALA A 52 -8.25 -7.13 14.55
CA ALA A 52 -8.46 -7.72 15.88
C ALA A 52 -7.69 -6.96 16.98
N ALA A 53 -6.44 -6.57 16.69
CA ALA A 53 -5.63 -5.75 17.58
C ALA A 53 -6.23 -4.34 17.75
N LEU A 54 -6.69 -3.73 16.66
CA LEU A 54 -7.32 -2.40 16.65
C LEU A 54 -8.59 -2.38 17.52
N ARG A 55 -9.49 -3.36 17.37
CA ARG A 55 -10.70 -3.50 18.22
C ARG A 55 -10.36 -3.69 19.70
N SER A 56 -9.20 -4.26 19.98
CA SER A 56 -8.74 -4.49 21.35
C SER A 56 -7.95 -3.31 21.93
N GLY A 57 -7.82 -2.20 21.19
CA GLY A 57 -7.02 -1.04 21.60
C GLY A 57 -5.50 -1.27 21.60
N ARG A 58 -5.02 -2.41 21.07
CA ARG A 58 -3.59 -2.72 20.97
C ARG A 58 -3.00 -2.08 19.73
N LEU A 59 -2.86 -0.76 19.76
CA LEU A 59 -2.47 0.05 18.59
C LEU A 59 -1.10 -0.33 18.02
N GLY A 60 -0.12 -0.66 18.87
CA GLY A 60 1.21 -1.10 18.42
C GLY A 60 1.14 -2.38 17.60
N GLU A 61 0.49 -3.42 18.12
CA GLU A 61 0.27 -4.69 17.40
C GLU A 61 -0.53 -4.48 16.10
N ALA A 62 -1.52 -3.59 16.12
CA ALA A 62 -2.30 -3.28 14.92
C ALA A 62 -1.42 -2.67 13.82
N LEU A 63 -0.59 -1.68 14.17
CA LEU A 63 0.34 -1.04 13.25
C LEU A 63 1.38 -2.02 12.69
N GLU A 64 1.91 -2.92 13.51
CA GLU A 64 2.83 -3.98 13.07
C GLU A 64 2.16 -4.92 12.07
N ALA A 65 0.94 -5.37 12.36
CA ALA A 65 0.19 -6.24 11.46
C ALA A 65 -0.11 -5.55 10.12
N TYR A 66 -0.54 -4.28 10.12
CA TYR A 66 -0.74 -3.53 8.88
C TYR A 66 0.57 -3.26 8.13
N ALA A 67 1.69 -3.07 8.83
CA ALA A 67 3.00 -2.94 8.20
C ALA A 67 3.37 -4.23 7.44
N ARG A 68 3.16 -5.40 8.06
CA ARG A 68 3.36 -6.70 7.39
C ARG A 68 2.39 -6.90 6.22
N ALA A 69 1.13 -6.48 6.35
CA ALA A 69 0.18 -6.49 5.25
C ALA A 69 0.63 -5.62 4.07
N ARG A 70 1.19 -4.43 4.34
CA ARG A 70 1.73 -3.51 3.34
C ARG A 70 3.00 -4.06 2.69
N GLU A 71 3.86 -4.75 3.43
CA GLU A 71 5.05 -5.41 2.87
C GLU A 71 4.67 -6.56 1.95
N ALA A 72 3.61 -7.30 2.29
CA ALA A 72 3.06 -8.36 1.47
C ALA A 72 2.35 -7.82 0.22
N ASP A 73 1.55 -6.77 0.37
CA ASP A 73 0.84 -6.08 -0.71
C ASP A 73 0.94 -4.55 -0.54
N PRO A 74 1.88 -3.92 -1.25
CA PRO A 74 2.06 -2.47 -1.22
C PRO A 74 0.86 -1.67 -1.74
N LEU A 75 -0.06 -2.32 -2.47
CA LEU A 75 -1.27 -1.69 -3.02
C LEU A 75 -2.53 -2.04 -2.22
N SER A 76 -2.38 -2.64 -1.04
CA SER A 76 -3.50 -2.92 -0.15
C SER A 76 -4.12 -1.63 0.39
N LEU A 77 -5.26 -1.24 -0.17
CA LEU A 77 -6.06 -0.10 0.27
C LEU A 77 -6.36 -0.16 1.77
N GLU A 78 -6.74 -1.35 2.24
CA GLU A 78 -7.13 -1.62 3.63
C GLU A 78 -5.93 -1.45 4.58
N ALA A 79 -4.75 -1.93 4.19
CA ALA A 79 -3.53 -1.75 4.99
C ALA A 79 -3.16 -0.26 5.12
N HIS A 80 -3.19 0.51 4.04
CA HIS A 80 -2.89 1.95 4.11
C HIS A 80 -3.92 2.72 4.94
N LEU A 81 -5.22 2.44 4.75
CA LEU A 81 -6.30 3.06 5.52
C LEU A 81 -6.11 2.82 7.02
N PHE A 82 -6.05 1.55 7.44
CA PHE A 82 -6.04 1.23 8.85
C PHE A 82 -4.70 1.49 9.53
N MET A 83 -3.59 1.50 8.79
CA MET A 83 -2.31 2.00 9.30
C MET A 83 -2.39 3.51 9.59
N GLY A 84 -3.01 4.28 8.68
CA GLY A 84 -3.24 5.71 8.88
C GLY A 84 -4.15 5.99 10.09
N ILE A 85 -5.24 5.24 10.23
CA ILE A 85 -6.13 5.34 11.39
C ILE A 85 -5.41 4.94 12.68
N GLY A 86 -4.61 3.86 12.63
CA GLY A 86 -3.80 3.42 13.77
C GLY A 86 -2.84 4.51 14.25
N PHE A 87 -2.17 5.21 13.32
CA PHE A 87 -1.31 6.35 13.65
C PHE A 87 -2.08 7.54 14.23
N HIS A 88 -3.27 7.84 13.69
CA HIS A 88 -4.13 8.89 14.23
C HIS A 88 -4.50 8.59 15.70
N LEU A 89 -4.97 7.38 15.97
CA LEU A 89 -5.33 6.94 17.32
C LEU A 89 -4.12 6.88 18.26
N ALA A 90 -2.92 6.65 17.73
CA ALA A 90 -1.67 6.68 18.48
C ALA A 90 -1.12 8.10 18.72
N GLY A 91 -1.82 9.15 18.28
CA GLY A 91 -1.39 10.54 18.43
C GLY A 91 -0.22 10.93 17.52
N GLN A 92 -0.06 10.24 16.38
CA GLN A 92 0.97 10.51 15.38
C GLN A 92 0.34 11.01 14.07
N PRO A 93 -0.26 12.22 14.06
CA PRO A 93 -1.05 12.70 12.94
C PRO A 93 -0.23 12.90 11.66
N GLU A 94 1.07 13.18 11.73
CA GLU A 94 1.94 13.29 10.56
C GLU A 94 2.03 11.95 9.80
N ASN A 95 2.29 10.86 10.52
CA ASN A 95 2.33 9.51 9.95
C ASN A 95 0.95 9.09 9.44
N ALA A 96 -0.12 9.47 10.16
CA ALA A 96 -1.48 9.22 9.74
C ALA A 96 -1.78 9.85 8.38
N THR A 97 -1.46 11.14 8.21
CA THR A 97 -1.74 11.86 6.95
C THR A 97 -1.03 11.23 5.75
N ALA A 98 0.20 10.74 5.92
CA ALA A 98 0.94 10.07 4.85
C ALA A 98 0.26 8.77 4.40
N CYS A 99 -0.12 7.91 5.34
CA CYS A 99 -0.81 6.65 5.04
C CYS A 99 -2.21 6.89 4.44
N LEU A 100 -2.96 7.86 4.96
CA LEU A 100 -4.31 8.18 4.48
C LEU A 100 -4.29 8.77 3.07
N ARG A 101 -3.29 9.61 2.75
CA ARG A 101 -3.07 10.09 1.37
C ARG A 101 -2.74 8.96 0.41
N SER A 102 -1.98 7.95 0.84
CA SER A 102 -1.73 6.75 0.03
C SER A 102 -3.01 5.96 -0.21
N ALA A 103 -3.88 5.82 0.81
CA ALA A 103 -5.19 5.18 0.63
C ALA A 103 -6.06 5.95 -0.37
N LEU A 104 -6.10 7.28 -0.29
CA LEU A 104 -6.83 8.14 -1.25
C LEU A 104 -6.23 8.13 -2.65
N PHE A 105 -4.93 7.90 -2.78
CA PHE A 105 -4.30 7.71 -4.09
C PHE A 105 -4.75 6.41 -4.76
N LEU A 106 -4.90 5.33 -3.98
CA LEU A 106 -5.43 4.06 -4.46
C LEU A 106 -6.94 4.15 -4.75
N ASP A 107 -7.67 4.92 -3.93
CA ASP A 107 -9.10 5.11 -4.05
C ASP A 107 -9.57 6.51 -3.66
N PRO A 108 -9.81 7.39 -4.64
CA PRO A 108 -10.19 8.78 -4.38
C PRO A 108 -11.56 8.97 -3.70
N ASP A 109 -12.45 7.96 -3.76
CA ASP A 109 -13.81 8.04 -3.21
C ASP A 109 -13.93 7.38 -1.83
N LEU A 110 -12.80 7.07 -1.20
CA LEU A 110 -12.74 6.46 0.13
C LEU A 110 -13.04 7.49 1.22
N TRP A 111 -14.33 7.77 1.44
CA TRP A 111 -14.77 8.73 2.46
C TRP A 111 -14.20 8.46 3.88
N PRO A 112 -13.96 7.20 4.34
CA PRO A 112 -13.27 6.98 5.61
C PRO A 112 -11.85 7.57 5.62
N ALA A 113 -11.09 7.45 4.52
CA ALA A 113 -9.76 8.04 4.45
C ALA A 113 -9.81 9.58 4.46
N GLU A 114 -10.79 10.18 3.75
CA GLU A 114 -11.04 11.63 3.81
C GLU A 114 -11.37 12.10 5.24
N LEU A 115 -12.22 11.35 5.96
CA LEU A 115 -12.61 11.63 7.35
C LEU A 115 -11.40 11.62 8.30
N TYR A 116 -10.64 10.52 8.32
CA TYR A 116 -9.50 10.42 9.23
C TYR A 116 -8.35 11.35 8.82
N LEU A 117 -8.27 11.75 7.55
CA LEU A 117 -7.31 12.74 7.10
C LEU A 117 -7.69 14.13 7.63
N ALA A 118 -8.98 14.49 7.55
CA ALA A 118 -9.47 15.74 8.13
C ALA A 118 -9.19 15.81 9.64
N LEU A 119 -9.53 14.76 10.40
CA LEU A 119 -9.26 14.67 11.85
C LEU A 119 -7.76 14.77 12.16
N SER A 120 -6.91 14.13 11.36
CA SER A 120 -5.45 14.21 11.57
C SER A 120 -4.90 15.60 11.25
N LEU A 121 -5.44 16.29 10.24
CA LEU A 121 -5.07 17.66 9.90
C LEU A 121 -5.53 18.66 10.96
N GLU A 122 -6.68 18.45 11.60
CA GLU A 122 -7.11 19.24 12.77
C GLU A 122 -6.12 19.11 13.93
N ASN A 123 -5.66 17.88 14.22
CA ASN A 123 -4.64 17.65 15.24
C ASN A 123 -3.30 18.34 14.92
N LEU A 124 -3.01 18.59 13.63
CA LEU A 124 -1.84 19.36 13.16
C LEU A 124 -2.07 20.87 13.12
N GLY A 125 -3.29 21.35 13.42
CA GLY A 125 -3.67 22.77 13.30
C GLY A 125 -3.88 23.25 11.87
N GLN A 126 -3.99 22.35 10.89
CA GLN A 126 -4.17 22.66 9.47
C GLN A 126 -5.67 22.75 9.11
N ALA A 127 -6.37 23.69 9.75
CA ALA A 127 -7.83 23.77 9.71
C ALA A 127 -8.41 23.99 8.30
N GLU A 128 -7.76 24.78 7.45
CA GLU A 128 -8.22 25.04 6.08
C GLU A 128 -8.19 23.76 5.22
N ASP A 129 -7.13 22.96 5.37
CA ASP A 129 -6.98 21.69 4.66
C ASP A 129 -7.97 20.67 5.20
N ALA A 130 -8.10 20.57 6.52
CA ALA A 130 -9.09 19.70 7.17
C ALA A 130 -10.51 19.97 6.68
N CYS A 131 -10.90 21.25 6.56
CA CYS A 131 -12.24 21.62 6.10
C CYS A 131 -12.55 21.09 4.70
N ARG A 132 -11.58 21.09 3.78
CA ARG A 132 -11.77 20.53 2.43
C ARG A 132 -11.98 19.02 2.46
N HIS A 133 -11.21 18.31 3.29
CA HIS A 133 -11.34 16.86 3.43
C HIS A 133 -12.64 16.47 4.15
N TRP A 134 -13.11 17.28 5.10
CA TRP A 134 -14.43 17.12 5.72
C TRP A 134 -15.57 17.18 4.70
N VAL A 135 -15.56 18.19 3.83
CA VAL A 135 -16.59 18.34 2.78
C VAL A 135 -16.61 17.09 1.89
N ARG A 136 -15.45 16.61 1.44
CA ARG A 136 -15.35 15.40 0.62
C ARG A 136 -15.83 14.15 1.34
N ALA A 137 -15.49 13.99 2.62
CA ALA A 137 -15.96 12.87 3.43
C ALA A 137 -17.50 12.88 3.54
N LEU A 138 -18.11 14.06 3.69
CA LEU A 138 -19.56 14.23 3.73
C LEU A 138 -20.24 13.99 2.39
N GLU A 139 -19.62 14.40 1.27
CA GLU A 139 -20.13 14.15 -0.08
C GLU A 139 -20.04 12.66 -0.47
N GLY A 140 -18.95 12.00 -0.11
CA GLY A 140 -18.72 10.58 -0.38
C GLY A 140 -19.70 9.68 0.37
N ARG A 141 -20.15 10.11 1.56
CA ARG A 141 -21.19 9.42 2.33
C ARG A 141 -22.57 9.83 1.78
N ALA A 142 -23.38 8.89 1.29
CA ALA A 142 -24.73 9.17 0.79
C ALA A 142 -25.74 9.65 1.86
N SER A 143 -25.28 10.03 3.05
CA SER A 143 -26.07 10.58 4.15
C SER A 143 -25.15 11.44 5.04
N PRO A 144 -25.60 12.61 5.53
CA PRO A 144 -24.82 13.39 6.47
C PRO A 144 -24.51 12.58 7.72
N LEU A 145 -23.28 12.73 8.23
CA LEU A 145 -22.88 12.16 9.51
C LEU A 145 -23.85 12.64 10.59
N PRO A 146 -24.39 11.77 11.46
CA PRO A 146 -24.99 12.26 12.70
C PRO A 146 -23.93 13.11 13.42
N SER A 147 -24.36 14.10 14.21
CA SER A 147 -23.48 15.03 14.95
C SER A 147 -22.46 14.34 15.88
N GLN A 148 -22.50 13.02 15.96
CA GLN A 148 -21.52 12.16 16.57
C GLN A 148 -21.17 11.05 15.58
N THR A 149 -20.11 11.23 14.79
CA THR A 149 -19.42 10.14 14.10
C THR A 149 -18.90 9.17 15.16
N ARG A 150 -19.73 8.19 15.54
CA ARG A 150 -19.45 7.20 16.61
C ARG A 150 -19.22 5.79 16.07
N GLY A 151 -19.08 5.64 14.75
CA GLY A 151 -18.61 4.40 14.16
C GLY A 151 -17.15 4.18 14.53
N SER A 152 -16.80 2.95 14.84
CA SER A 152 -15.41 2.51 14.86
C SER A 152 -14.82 2.60 13.45
N PRO A 153 -13.49 2.72 13.32
CA PRO A 153 -12.79 2.68 12.03
C PRO A 153 -13.25 1.56 11.08
N LEU A 154 -13.54 0.38 11.66
CA LEU A 154 -13.97 -0.78 10.89
C LEU A 154 -15.40 -0.61 10.38
N GLU A 155 -16.30 -0.07 11.21
CA GLU A 155 -17.68 0.19 10.79
C GLU A 155 -17.73 1.23 9.68
N ASP A 156 -16.92 2.29 9.76
CA ASP A 156 -16.80 3.29 8.70
C ASP A 156 -16.38 2.64 7.37
N PHE A 157 -15.40 1.75 7.41
CA PHE A 157 -14.93 1.04 6.22
C PHE A 157 -15.95 0.03 5.66
N GLU A 158 -16.62 -0.73 6.52
CA GLU A 158 -17.69 -1.64 6.11
C GLU A 158 -18.87 -0.89 5.49
N GLU A 159 -19.24 0.25 6.07
CA GLU A 159 -20.28 1.12 5.52
C GLU A 159 -19.89 1.63 4.13
N TRP A 160 -18.64 2.08 3.94
CA TRP A 160 -18.13 2.44 2.62
C TRP A 160 -18.21 1.29 1.60
N LYS A 161 -17.79 0.08 1.97
CA LYS A 161 -17.89 -1.11 1.09
C LYS A 161 -19.34 -1.39 0.70
N ALA A 162 -20.25 -1.31 1.67
CA ALA A 162 -21.68 -1.50 1.44
C ALA A 162 -22.25 -0.40 0.53
N ASP A 163 -21.87 0.86 0.74
CA ASP A 163 -22.34 1.99 -0.05
C ASP A 163 -21.90 1.88 -1.51
N ARG A 164 -20.63 1.57 -1.73
CA ARG A 164 -20.08 1.30 -3.06
C ARG A 164 -20.83 0.17 -3.74
N LEU A 165 -21.12 -0.92 -3.02
CA LEU A 165 -21.89 -2.03 -3.58
C LEU A 165 -23.30 -1.59 -3.97
N ARG A 166 -23.97 -0.73 -3.18
CA ARG A 166 -25.28 -0.17 -3.55
C ARG A 166 -25.23 0.70 -4.79
N ARG A 167 -24.18 1.52 -4.96
CA ARG A 167 -24.02 2.41 -6.13
C ARG A 167 -23.74 1.65 -7.43
N HIS A 168 -23.03 0.54 -7.35
CA HIS A 168 -22.67 -0.28 -8.52
C HIS A 168 -23.58 -1.50 -8.74
N ALA A 169 -24.35 -1.91 -7.74
CA ALA A 169 -25.47 -2.81 -7.95
C ALA A 169 -26.58 -2.02 -8.65
N GLY A 170 -26.61 -2.10 -9.99
CA GLY A 170 -27.75 -1.62 -10.78
C GLY A 170 -29.07 -2.19 -10.23
N PRO A 171 -30.22 -1.53 -10.50
CA PRO A 171 -31.50 -1.95 -9.96
C PRO A 171 -31.72 -3.41 -10.35
N ARG A 172 -31.62 -4.32 -9.38
CA ARG A 172 -31.99 -5.72 -9.59
C ARG A 172 -33.44 -5.69 -10.05
N GLY A 173 -33.66 -6.11 -11.30
CA GLY A 173 -34.96 -6.09 -11.94
C GLY A 173 -36.02 -6.58 -10.97
N SER A 174 -36.99 -5.73 -10.72
CA SER A 174 -38.26 -6.10 -10.11
C SER A 174 -38.84 -7.23 -10.95
N VAL A 175 -38.69 -8.47 -10.49
CA VAL A 175 -39.44 -9.62 -11.01
C VAL A 175 -40.84 -9.67 -10.39
N ALA A 176 -41.41 -8.52 -10.01
CA ALA A 176 -42.73 -8.44 -9.39
C ALA A 176 -43.89 -8.30 -10.39
N ASP A 177 -43.65 -8.14 -11.70
CA ASP A 177 -44.72 -7.97 -12.70
C ASP A 177 -44.90 -9.21 -13.61
N ALA A 178 -44.96 -10.40 -13.01
CA ALA A 178 -45.53 -11.58 -13.65
C ALA A 178 -46.98 -11.85 -13.19
N ALA A 179 -47.70 -10.79 -12.79
CA ALA A 179 -49.13 -10.82 -12.53
C ALA A 179 -49.89 -10.16 -13.69
N SER A 180 -49.94 -10.83 -14.85
CA SER A 180 -51.06 -10.68 -15.80
C SER A 180 -50.87 -11.61 -17.00
N SER A 181 -51.61 -12.71 -17.03
CA SER A 181 -52.42 -13.16 -18.18
C SER A 181 -52.77 -14.64 -18.01
N SER A 182 -53.87 -14.89 -17.30
CA SER A 182 -54.71 -16.05 -17.59
C SER A 182 -55.58 -15.73 -18.80
N PRO A 183 -55.63 -16.57 -19.82
CA PRO A 183 -56.85 -16.80 -20.59
C PRO A 183 -57.71 -17.90 -19.94
#